data_AF-A0A3P7JT09-F1
#
_entry.id   AF-A0A3P7JT09-F1
#
_cell.length_a   1.000
_cell.length_b   1.000
_cell.length_c   1.000
_cell.angle_alpha   90.00
_cell.angle_beta   90.00
_cell.angle_gamma   90.00
#
_symmetry.space_group_name_H-M   'P 1'
#
loop_
_entity.id
_entity.type
_entity.pdbx_description
1 polymer ?
#
loop_
_entity_poly.entity_id
_entity_poly.type
_entity_poly.pdbx_seq_one_letter_code
_entity_poly.pdbx_strand_id
1 'polypeptide(L)'
;MIFHRFHFPQGVPVSTVENDAALRRVCKVFRELPDEQCSLADMPRVCEAANLPLYWKHPIFMSLTKGEPRRASLIDFTAWWRAMTSIAHDEAARFIYTLSGGSRSFVTREDLYGMVMDIMHTHPGLEFCREAVDFHDKYCDVVSPQINRKICFYYIIMPIVT
;
A
#
# COMPACT_ATOMS: atom_id res chain seq x y z
N MET A 1 35.71 -6.39 -18.20
CA MET A 1 35.35 -6.66 -16.80
C MET A 1 34.02 -5.97 -16.54
N ILE A 2 32.91 -6.70 -16.62
CA ILE A 2 31.56 -6.15 -16.44
C ILE A 2 31.33 -6.04 -14.93
N PHE A 3 31.33 -4.82 -14.39
CA PHE A 3 30.86 -4.59 -13.03
C PHE A 3 29.33 -4.71 -13.04
N HIS A 4 28.83 -5.87 -12.61
CA HIS A 4 27.43 -6.00 -12.26
C HIS A 4 27.18 -5.06 -11.07
N ARG A 5 26.29 -4.09 -11.24
CA ARG A 5 25.96 -3.13 -10.19
C ARG A 5 25.16 -3.90 -9.12
N PHE A 6 25.83 -4.33 -8.05
CA PHE A 6 25.26 -5.12 -6.94
C PHE A 6 24.57 -4.25 -5.86
N HIS A 7 24.66 -2.93 -5.95
CA HIS A 7 24.02 -2.02 -5.00
C HIS A 7 22.81 -1.34 -5.63
N PHE A 8 21.62 -1.76 -5.18
CA PHE A 8 20.33 -1.18 -5.55
C PHE A 8 19.77 -0.41 -4.35
N PRO A 9 20.11 0.88 -4.16
CA PRO A 9 19.61 1.65 -3.02
C PRO A 9 18.07 1.75 -2.99
N GLN A 10 17.43 1.58 -4.16
CA GLN A 10 15.97 1.59 -4.37
C GLN A 10 15.38 0.19 -4.63
N GLY A 11 16.18 -0.87 -4.49
CA GLY A 11 15.78 -2.25 -4.78
C GLY A 11 15.91 -2.66 -6.25
N VAL A 12 15.75 -3.96 -6.51
CA VAL A 12 15.74 -4.51 -7.86
C VAL A 12 14.43 -4.06 -8.54
N PRO A 13 14.49 -3.31 -9.65
CA PRO A 13 13.29 -2.84 -10.31
C PRO A 13 12.42 -4.00 -10.79
N VAL A 14 11.16 -3.99 -10.36
CA VAL A 14 10.10 -4.76 -11.02
C VAL A 14 10.07 -4.37 -12.50
N SER A 15 10.03 -5.36 -13.39
CA SER A 15 10.14 -5.10 -14.82
C SER A 15 8.96 -4.25 -15.32
N THR A 16 9.20 -3.41 -16.34
CA THR A 16 8.13 -2.63 -16.97
C THR A 16 7.01 -3.53 -17.49
N VAL A 17 7.36 -4.72 -17.98
CA VAL A 17 6.41 -5.73 -18.46
C VAL A 17 5.46 -6.18 -17.35
N GLU A 18 5.98 -6.44 -16.14
CA GLU A 18 5.16 -6.81 -14.98
C GLU A 18 4.26 -5.65 -14.52
N ASN A 19 4.79 -4.42 -14.50
CA ASN A 19 4.00 -3.24 -14.15
C ASN A 19 2.85 -2.99 -15.13
N ASP A 20 3.10 -3.16 -16.42
CA ASP A 20 2.07 -3.04 -17.47
C ASP A 20 1.07 -4.20 -17.43
N ALA A 21 1.52 -5.40 -17.05
CA ALA A 21 0.64 -6.54 -16.84
C ALA A 21 -0.29 -6.32 -15.65
N ALA A 22 0.20 -5.75 -14.54
CA ALA A 22 -0.61 -5.36 -13.40
C ALA A 22 -1.68 -4.32 -13.78
N LEU A 23 -1.30 -3.25 -14.49
CA LEU A 23 -2.26 -2.27 -15.00
C LEU A 23 -3.34 -2.89 -15.89
N ARG A 24 -2.97 -3.84 -16.76
CA ARG A 24 -3.93 -4.55 -17.61
C ARG A 24 -4.94 -5.37 -16.79
N ARG A 25 -4.50 -6.03 -15.71
CA ARG A 25 -5.40 -6.77 -14.82
C ARG A 25 -6.33 -5.82 -14.07
N VAL A 26 -5.80 -4.72 -13.53
CA VAL A 26 -6.62 -3.71 -12.83
C VAL A 26 -7.65 -3.08 -13.76
N CYS A 27 -7.28 -2.77 -15.00
CA CYS A 27 -8.21 -2.25 -16.01
C CYS A 27 -9.42 -3.19 -16.23
N LYS A 28 -9.22 -4.52 -16.20
CA LYS A 28 -10.33 -5.48 -16.27
C LYS A 28 -11.23 -5.37 -15.04
N VAL A 29 -10.66 -5.27 -13.84
CA VAL A 29 -11.45 -5.09 -12.60
C VAL A 29 -12.32 -3.83 -12.70
N PHE A 30 -11.74 -2.69 -13.09
CA PHE A 30 -12.50 -1.44 -13.20
C PHE A 30 -13.66 -1.52 -14.20
N ARG A 31 -13.51 -2.22 -15.33
CA ARG A 31 -14.62 -2.41 -16.30
C ARG A 31 -15.79 -3.22 -15.76
N GLU A 32 -15.57 -4.01 -14.72
CA GLU A 32 -16.60 -4.81 -14.08
C GLU A 32 -17.26 -4.08 -12.89
N LEU A 33 -16.76 -2.89 -12.52
CA LEU A 33 -17.32 -2.08 -11.44
C LEU A 33 -18.40 -1.12 -11.98
N PRO A 34 -19.41 -0.77 -11.14
CA PRO A 34 -20.37 0.26 -11.49
C PRO A 34 -19.69 1.59 -11.81
N ASP A 35 -20.09 2.21 -12.93
CA ASP A 35 -19.55 3.49 -13.43
C ASP A 35 -18.02 3.48 -13.68
N GLU A 36 -17.40 2.30 -13.77
CA GLU A 36 -15.95 2.13 -13.81
C GLU A 36 -15.21 2.84 -12.66
N GLN A 37 -15.84 2.85 -11.48
CA GLN A 37 -15.33 3.48 -10.27
C GLN A 37 -15.30 2.51 -9.11
N CYS A 38 -14.22 2.55 -8.32
CA CYS A 38 -14.06 1.74 -7.13
C CYS A 38 -14.34 2.53 -5.86
N SER A 39 -14.97 1.85 -4.90
CA SER A 39 -15.05 2.26 -3.51
C SER A 39 -13.97 1.55 -2.68
N LEU A 40 -13.82 1.91 -1.41
CA LEU A 40 -12.91 1.20 -0.50
C LEU A 40 -13.24 -0.30 -0.39
N ALA A 41 -14.51 -0.69 -0.52
CA ALA A 41 -14.93 -2.09 -0.46
C ALA A 41 -14.45 -2.92 -1.65
N ASP A 42 -14.19 -2.27 -2.80
CA ASP A 42 -13.72 -2.93 -4.03
C ASP A 42 -12.18 -3.07 -4.06
N MET A 43 -11.49 -2.32 -3.20
CA MET A 43 -10.03 -2.27 -3.18
C MET A 43 -9.31 -3.60 -2.90
N PRO A 44 -9.84 -4.56 -2.12
CA PRO A 44 -9.24 -5.90 -2.02
C PRO A 44 -8.99 -6.54 -3.39
N ARG A 45 -9.98 -6.44 -4.27
CA ARG A 45 -9.96 -7.00 -5.62
C ARG A 45 -9.01 -6.24 -6.55
N VAL A 46 -8.90 -4.92 -6.37
CA VAL A 46 -7.91 -4.08 -7.06
C VAL A 46 -6.49 -4.42 -6.62
N CYS A 47 -6.25 -4.61 -5.31
CA CYS A 47 -4.93 -4.97 -4.77
C CYS A 47 -4.48 -6.33 -5.29
N GLU A 48 -5.37 -7.32 -5.27
CA GLU A 48 -5.12 -8.66 -5.83
C GLU A 48 -4.73 -8.58 -7.32
N ALA A 49 -5.52 -7.85 -8.13
CA ALA A 49 -5.21 -7.68 -9.54
C ALA A 49 -3.86 -6.97 -9.78
N ALA A 50 -3.50 -6.01 -8.93
CA ALA A 50 -2.23 -5.30 -8.98
C ALA A 50 -1.04 -6.10 -8.40
N ASN A 51 -1.29 -7.24 -7.77
CA ASN A 51 -0.32 -8.00 -6.96
C ASN A 51 0.31 -7.13 -5.85
N LEU A 52 -0.55 -6.38 -5.15
CA LEU A 52 -0.20 -5.58 -3.97
C LEU A 52 -0.77 -6.23 -2.70
N PRO A 53 -0.11 -6.09 -1.54
CA PRO A 53 -0.63 -6.63 -0.28
C PRO A 53 -2.02 -6.08 0.07
N LEU A 54 -2.92 -6.95 0.55
CA LEU A 54 -4.32 -6.62 0.82
C LEU A 54 -4.49 -5.42 1.77
N TYR A 55 -3.69 -5.35 2.83
CA TYR A 55 -3.82 -4.30 3.84
C TYR A 55 -3.31 -2.93 3.37
N TRP A 56 -2.83 -2.82 2.13
CA TRP A 56 -2.56 -1.54 1.51
C TRP A 56 -3.82 -0.91 0.91
N LYS A 57 -4.96 -1.62 0.90
CA LYS A 57 -6.23 -1.16 0.31
C LYS A 57 -6.62 0.24 0.75
N HIS A 58 -6.53 0.53 2.05
CA HIS A 58 -6.89 1.84 2.60
C HIS A 58 -5.91 2.96 2.17
N PRO A 59 -4.59 2.87 2.42
CA PRO A 59 -3.67 3.93 2.03
C PRO A 59 -3.57 4.12 0.50
N ILE A 60 -3.73 3.06 -0.30
CA ILE A 60 -3.87 3.20 -1.75
C ILE A 60 -5.13 4.02 -2.07
N PHE A 61 -6.29 3.63 -1.54
CA PHE A 61 -7.55 4.33 -1.79
C PHE A 61 -7.48 5.82 -1.43
N MET A 62 -6.91 6.15 -0.27
CA MET A 62 -6.66 7.53 0.15
C MET A 62 -5.75 8.28 -0.83
N SER A 63 -4.72 7.62 -1.37
CA SER A 63 -3.86 8.21 -2.39
C SER A 63 -4.60 8.47 -3.70
N LEU A 64 -5.50 7.58 -4.11
CA LEU A 64 -6.29 7.72 -5.33
C LEU A 64 -7.28 8.89 -5.24
N THR A 65 -7.97 9.02 -4.10
CA THR A 65 -9.00 10.05 -3.90
C THR A 65 -8.45 11.34 -3.33
N LYS A 66 -7.16 11.39 -2.96
CA LYS A 66 -6.54 12.49 -2.21
C LYS A 66 -7.27 12.80 -0.90
N GLY A 67 -7.83 11.77 -0.27
CA GLY A 67 -8.62 11.88 0.96
C GLY A 67 -10.04 12.43 0.78
N GLU A 68 -10.48 12.70 -0.45
CA GLU A 68 -11.85 13.15 -0.71
C GLU A 68 -12.85 12.00 -0.57
N PRO A 69 -14.07 12.24 -0.04
CA PRO A 69 -15.12 11.23 0.11
C PRO A 69 -15.82 10.95 -1.22
N ARG A 70 -15.06 10.47 -2.21
CA ARG A 70 -15.51 10.09 -3.55
C ARG A 70 -15.03 8.71 -3.92
N ARG A 71 -15.59 8.15 -5.00
CA ARG A 71 -15.03 6.94 -5.62
C ARG A 71 -13.78 7.27 -6.42
N ALA A 72 -12.89 6.29 -6.56
CA ALA A 72 -11.69 6.40 -7.38
C ALA A 72 -11.95 5.81 -8.77
N SER A 73 -11.44 6.47 -9.80
CA SER A 73 -11.54 6.04 -11.19
C SER A 73 -10.30 5.26 -11.64
N LEU A 74 -10.40 4.58 -12.79
CA LEU A 74 -9.23 3.97 -13.43
C LEU A 74 -8.14 5.01 -13.77
N ILE A 75 -8.53 6.25 -14.05
CA ILE A 75 -7.60 7.35 -14.32
C ILE A 75 -6.80 7.68 -13.06
N ASP A 76 -7.45 7.79 -11.91
CA ASP A 76 -6.79 8.00 -10.61
C ASP A 76 -5.77 6.89 -10.34
N PHE A 77 -6.18 5.62 -10.49
CA PHE A 77 -5.29 4.47 -10.28
C PHE A 77 -4.10 4.47 -11.24
N THR A 78 -4.34 4.72 -12.53
CA THR A 78 -3.28 4.70 -13.54
C THR A 78 -2.26 5.82 -13.30
N ALA A 79 -2.73 7.01 -12.92
CA ALA A 79 -1.86 8.13 -12.58
C ALA A 79 -1.00 7.81 -11.36
N TRP A 80 -1.62 7.31 -10.28
CA TRP A 80 -0.92 6.90 -9.07
C TRP A 80 0.09 5.78 -9.31
N TRP A 81 -0.29 4.73 -10.04
CA TRP A 81 0.59 3.59 -10.33
C TRP A 81 1.82 3.99 -11.13
N ARG A 82 1.65 4.83 -12.17
CA ARG A 82 2.77 5.36 -12.96
C ARG A 82 3.69 6.25 -12.13
N ALA A 83 3.13 7.09 -11.27
CA ALA A 83 3.91 7.93 -10.38
C ALA A 83 4.73 7.08 -9.40
N MET A 84 4.10 6.10 -8.74
CA MET A 84 4.76 5.18 -7.82
C MET A 84 5.88 4.40 -8.51
N THR A 85 5.59 3.73 -9.62
CA THR A 85 6.56 2.85 -10.31
C THR A 85 7.75 3.60 -10.93
N SER A 86 7.63 4.91 -11.15
CA SER A 86 8.73 5.73 -11.66
C SER A 86 9.82 6.01 -10.62
N ILE A 87 9.52 5.90 -9.32
CA ILE A 87 10.48 6.18 -8.24
C ILE A 87 10.66 5.03 -7.25
N ALA A 88 9.68 4.13 -7.12
CA ALA A 88 9.68 3.01 -6.19
C ALA A 88 9.82 1.68 -6.92
N HIS A 89 11.01 1.08 -6.79
CA HIS A 89 11.43 -0.05 -7.63
C HIS A 89 11.30 -1.41 -6.96
N ASP A 90 11.26 -1.47 -5.63
CA ASP A 90 10.92 -2.67 -4.85
C ASP A 90 9.63 -2.48 -4.04
N GLU A 91 9.17 -3.56 -3.41
CA GLU A 91 7.96 -3.56 -2.58
C GLU A 91 8.07 -2.60 -1.38
N ALA A 92 9.23 -2.54 -0.72
CA ALA A 92 9.43 -1.67 0.43
C ALA A 92 9.34 -0.18 0.05
N ALA A 93 9.94 0.21 -1.07
CA ALA A 93 9.86 1.58 -1.59
C ALA A 93 8.44 1.93 -2.01
N ARG A 94 7.68 0.97 -2.60
CA ARG A 94 6.28 1.18 -2.96
C ARG A 94 5.40 1.37 -1.73
N PHE A 95 5.70 0.65 -0.66
CA PHE A 95 5.02 0.81 0.62
C PHE A 95 5.23 2.21 1.19
N ILE A 96 6.50 2.64 1.29
CA ILE A 96 6.86 3.96 1.79
C ILE A 96 6.21 5.04 0.92
N TYR A 97 6.25 4.91 -0.41
CA TYR A 97 5.59 5.83 -1.34
C TYR A 97 4.10 5.96 -1.06
N THR A 98 3.42 4.83 -0.91
CA THR A 98 1.97 4.78 -0.71
C THR A 98 1.56 5.46 0.59
N LEU A 99 2.32 5.25 1.67
CA LEU A 99 2.02 5.84 2.97
C LEU A 99 2.44 7.32 3.07
N SER A 100 3.56 7.69 2.47
CA SER A 100 4.07 9.08 2.54
C SER A 100 3.44 10.02 1.50
N GLY A 101 2.55 9.51 0.66
CA GLY A 101 1.99 10.24 -0.49
C GLY A 101 3.06 10.61 -1.53
N GLY A 102 4.16 9.86 -1.59
CA GLY A 102 5.29 10.11 -2.49
C GLY A 102 6.14 11.34 -2.16
N SER A 103 5.88 12.02 -1.04
CA SER A 103 6.58 13.26 -0.65
C SER A 103 7.90 12.99 0.09
N ARG A 104 7.99 11.85 0.78
CA ARG A 104 9.08 11.50 1.70
C ARG A 104 9.55 10.07 1.49
N SER A 105 10.83 9.82 1.78
CA SER A 105 11.45 8.49 1.78
C SER A 105 11.37 7.77 3.13
N PHE A 106 10.55 8.28 4.04
CA PHE A 106 10.29 7.73 5.37
C PHE A 106 8.80 7.88 5.70
N VAL A 107 8.35 7.12 6.70
CA VAL A 107 6.96 7.06 7.13
C VAL A 107 6.88 7.55 8.57
N THR A 108 5.93 8.45 8.88
CA THR A 108 5.66 8.90 10.25
C THR A 108 4.51 8.12 10.88
N ARG A 109 4.25 8.36 12.17
CA ARG A 109 3.17 7.69 12.90
C ARG A 109 1.81 7.98 12.28
N GLU A 110 1.59 9.21 11.86
CA GLU A 110 0.34 9.70 11.27
C GLU A 110 0.07 9.01 9.93
N ASP A 111 1.11 8.79 9.13
CA ASP A 111 1.02 8.08 7.85
C ASP A 111 0.57 6.62 8.06
N LEU A 112 1.01 5.98 9.15
CA LEU A 112 0.66 4.60 9.50
C LEU A 112 -0.70 4.47 10.16
N TYR A 113 -1.13 5.49 10.90
CA TYR A 113 -2.33 5.45 11.73
C TYR A 113 -3.54 4.98 10.92
N GLY A 114 -3.79 5.56 9.75
CA GLY A 114 -4.93 5.18 8.90
C GLY A 114 -4.89 3.72 8.43
N MET A 115 -3.70 3.20 8.08
CA MET A 115 -3.53 1.80 7.69
C MET A 115 -3.69 0.86 8.88
N VAL A 116 -3.09 1.19 10.03
CA VAL A 116 -3.19 0.38 11.25
C VAL A 116 -4.64 0.31 11.72
N MET A 117 -5.36 1.42 11.72
CA MET A 117 -6.78 1.45 12.06
C MET A 117 -7.60 0.56 11.11
N ASP A 118 -7.37 0.62 9.79
CA ASP A 118 -8.03 -0.27 8.83
C ASP A 118 -7.75 -1.76 9.12
N ILE A 119 -6.51 -2.12 9.45
CA ILE A 119 -6.14 -3.49 9.84
C ILE A 119 -6.89 -3.91 11.10
N MET A 120 -6.88 -3.08 12.15
CA MET A 120 -7.56 -3.36 13.42
C MET A 120 -9.07 -3.54 13.23
N HIS A 121 -9.67 -2.80 12.29
CA HIS A 121 -11.08 -2.91 11.96
C HIS A 121 -11.42 -4.05 10.99
N THR A 122 -10.49 -4.54 10.16
CA THR A 122 -10.81 -5.52 9.12
C THR A 122 -10.19 -6.90 9.30
N HIS A 123 -9.19 -7.04 10.17
CA HIS A 123 -8.52 -8.31 10.43
C HIS A 123 -9.35 -9.17 11.42
N PRO A 124 -9.81 -10.38 11.03
CA PRO A 124 -10.65 -11.24 11.87
C PRO A 124 -10.01 -11.61 13.22
N GLY A 125 -8.69 -11.85 13.21
CA GLY A 125 -7.92 -12.15 14.43
C GLY A 125 -7.64 -10.95 15.34
N LEU A 126 -8.07 -9.73 14.99
CA LEU A 126 -7.90 -8.51 15.81
C LEU A 126 -9.24 -7.91 16.27
N GLU A 127 -10.35 -8.62 16.06
CA GLU A 127 -11.69 -8.19 16.51
C GLU A 127 -11.72 -7.84 18.00
N PHE A 128 -10.98 -8.59 18.82
CA PHE A 128 -10.86 -8.35 20.27
C PHE A 128 -10.20 -7.02 20.62
N CYS A 129 -9.35 -6.47 19.75
CA CYS A 129 -8.71 -5.18 19.96
C CYS A 129 -9.59 -3.99 19.52
N ARG A 130 -10.68 -4.24 18.79
CA ARG A 130 -11.56 -3.18 18.26
C ARG A 130 -12.20 -2.35 19.38
N GLU A 131 -12.47 -2.97 20.52
CA GLU A 131 -13.12 -2.34 21.68
C GLU A 131 -12.13 -1.67 22.65
N ALA A 132 -10.81 -1.89 22.46
CA ALA A 132 -9.77 -1.43 23.37
C ALA A 132 -9.04 -0.20 22.81
N VAL A 133 -9.71 0.95 22.79
CA VAL A 133 -9.23 2.22 22.21
C VAL A 133 -7.87 2.66 22.78
N ASP A 134 -7.62 2.37 24.08
CA ASP A 134 -6.34 2.67 24.75
C ASP A 134 -5.13 1.91 24.19
N PHE A 135 -5.34 0.86 23.41
CA PHE A 135 -4.28 0.08 22.76
C PHE A 135 -3.93 0.58 21.36
N HIS A 136 -4.81 1.31 20.69
CA HIS A 136 -4.62 1.74 19.29
C HIS A 136 -3.44 2.71 19.17
N ASP A 137 -3.37 3.68 20.07
CA ASP A 137 -2.28 4.65 20.10
C ASP A 137 -0.95 4.04 20.50
N LYS A 138 -0.96 3.16 21.51
CA LYS A 138 0.25 2.44 21.95
C LYS A 138 0.80 1.52 20.86
N TYR A 139 -0.06 0.88 20.08
CA TYR A 139 0.36 0.03 18.97
C TYR A 139 1.05 0.85 17.87
N CYS A 140 0.49 2.02 17.52
CA CYS A 140 1.09 2.92 16.53
C CYS A 140 2.47 3.43 16.95
N ASP A 141 2.66 3.73 18.24
CA ASP A 141 3.95 4.18 18.80
C ASP A 141 5.05 3.13 18.68
N VAL A 142 4.71 1.86 18.88
CA VAL A 142 5.69 0.77 18.85
C VAL A 142 6.08 0.41 17.42
N VAL A 143 5.14 0.48 16.47
CA VAL A 143 5.34 0.05 15.07
C VAL A 143 6.09 1.10 14.24
N SER A 144 5.84 2.40 14.45
CA SER A 144 6.36 3.49 13.59
C SER A 144 7.90 3.58 13.53
N PRO A 145 8.64 3.51 14.64
CA PRO A 145 10.11 3.55 14.61
C PRO A 145 10.73 2.34 13.92
N GLN A 146 10.01 1.21 13.93
CA GLN A 146 10.51 -0.06 13.44
C GLN A 146 10.36 -0.21 11.92
N ILE A 147 9.34 0.36 11.31
CA ILE A 147 9.16 0.38 9.83
C ILE A 147 10.29 1.15 9.13
N ASN A 148 10.82 2.21 9.75
CA ASN A 148 11.94 2.99 9.22
C ASN A 148 13.29 2.24 9.21
N ARG A 149 13.39 1.11 9.92
CA ARG A 149 14.48 0.14 9.75
C ARG A 149 13.89 -1.01 8.95
N LYS A 150 14.24 -1.19 7.66
CA LYS A 150 13.72 -2.18 6.68
C LYS A 150 13.37 -3.63 7.16
N ILE A 151 13.70 -3.98 8.39
CA ILE A 151 13.52 -5.24 9.11
C ILE A 151 12.05 -5.52 9.51
N CYS A 152 11.20 -4.53 9.82
CA CYS A 152 9.85 -4.84 10.35
C CYS A 152 8.73 -5.09 9.34
N PHE A 153 8.93 -4.75 8.06
CA PHE A 153 7.97 -5.11 7.00
C PHE A 153 7.71 -6.64 6.98
N TYR A 154 8.78 -7.42 7.21
CA TYR A 154 8.76 -8.88 7.21
C TYR A 154 8.45 -9.53 8.55
N TYR A 155 8.68 -8.86 9.69
CA TYR A 155 8.65 -9.52 11.01
C TYR A 155 7.46 -9.13 11.90
N ILE A 156 6.73 -8.06 11.60
CA ILE A 156 5.57 -7.63 12.41
C ILE A 156 4.33 -7.48 11.56
N ILE A 157 4.44 -6.89 10.35
CA ILE A 157 3.30 -6.77 9.45
C ILE A 157 3.04 -8.12 8.76
N MET A 158 4.03 -8.74 8.09
CA MET A 158 3.82 -10.03 7.39
C MET A 158 3.19 -11.14 8.24
N PRO A 159 3.57 -11.41 9.50
CA PRO A 159 2.94 -12.49 10.29
C PRO A 159 1.50 -12.20 10.72
N ILE A 160 1.07 -10.93 10.69
CA ILE A 160 -0.32 -10.53 10.93
C ILE A 160 -1.12 -10.52 9.61
N VAL A 161 -0.44 -10.62 8.48
CA VAL A 161 -0.99 -10.37 7.13
C VAL A 161 -0.94 -11.61 6.23
N THR A 162 -0.30 -12.69 6.68
CA THR A 162 -0.26 -14.01 6.03
C THR A 162 -1.10 -15.00 6.81
#